data_AF-A0A7W6TSA4-F1
#
_entry.id   AF-A0A7W6TSA4-F1
#
_cell.length_a   1.000
_cell.length_b   1.000
_cell.length_c   1.000
_cell.angle_alpha   90.00
_cell.angle_beta   90.00
_cell.angle_gamma   90.00
#
_symmetry.space_group_name_H-M   'P 1'
#
loop_
_entity.id
_entity.type
_entity.pdbx_description
1 polymer ?
#
loop_
_entity_poly.entity_id
_entity_poly.type
_entity_poly.pdbx_seq_one_letter_code
_entity_poly.pdbx_strand_id
1 'polypeptide(L)'
;MQGITRIGIGENRWYRFYDSLGQEVDSAVAGTWATVLYKPHGSVQPANNFLISDADYVEALTEIDIQTPIPDIIKERRTGQTFLFIGCRFNDQLLCSYARQIIKRSADTRYAIVDPDALSRNELRFLLEQGLTPLAIGLSCAVEILITH
;
A
#
# COMPACT_ATOMS: atom_id res chain seq x y z
N MET A 1 6.66 -0.38 -9.14
CA MET A 1 5.90 -1.66 -9.20
C MET A 1 4.41 -1.39 -9.30
N GLN A 2 3.69 -2.15 -10.12
CA GLN A 2 2.25 -1.98 -10.30
C GLN A 2 1.53 -3.31 -10.15
N GLY A 3 0.38 -3.30 -9.46
CA GLY A 3 -0.59 -4.38 -9.54
C GLY A 3 -1.18 -4.47 -10.95
N ILE A 4 -1.53 -5.68 -11.37
CA ILE A 4 -2.15 -5.97 -12.67
C ILE A 4 -3.47 -6.74 -12.45
N THR A 5 -4.45 -6.54 -13.33
CA THR A 5 -5.62 -7.43 -13.37
C THR A 5 -5.18 -8.81 -13.85
N ARG A 6 -5.77 -9.85 -13.28
CA ARG A 6 -5.57 -11.24 -13.75
C ARG A 6 -6.62 -11.65 -14.78
N ILE A 7 -7.71 -10.88 -14.90
CA ILE A 7 -8.79 -11.12 -15.85
C ILE A 7 -8.40 -10.52 -17.20
N GLY A 8 -8.10 -11.41 -18.17
CA GLY A 8 -7.87 -11.04 -19.57
C GLY A 8 -6.50 -11.41 -20.13
N ILE A 9 -5.51 -11.72 -19.28
CA ILE A 9 -4.12 -11.98 -19.72
C ILE A 9 -3.65 -13.42 -19.55
N GLY A 10 -4.41 -14.27 -18.85
CA GLY A 10 -4.05 -15.68 -18.60
C GLY A 10 -2.79 -15.87 -17.75
N GLU A 11 -2.32 -14.81 -17.08
CA GLU A 11 -1.11 -14.82 -16.25
C GLU A 11 -1.43 -15.08 -14.78
N ASN A 12 -0.64 -15.94 -14.13
CA ASN A 12 -0.67 -16.17 -12.68
C ASN A 12 0.14 -15.12 -11.88
N ARG A 13 0.20 -13.88 -12.37
CA ARG A 13 0.98 -12.80 -11.77
C ARG A 13 0.06 -11.72 -11.21
N TRP A 14 0.45 -11.17 -10.05
CA TRP A 14 -0.29 -10.11 -9.37
C TRP A 14 0.25 -8.70 -9.64
N TYR A 15 1.50 -8.62 -10.09
CA TYR A 15 2.21 -7.36 -10.25
C TYR A 15 3.32 -7.48 -11.29
N ARG A 16 3.75 -6.31 -11.79
CA ARG A 16 4.94 -6.14 -12.65
C ARG A 16 5.88 -5.07 -12.10
N PHE A 17 7.15 -5.20 -12.45
CA PHE A 17 8.20 -4.27 -12.06
C PHE A 17 8.46 -3.33 -13.23
N TYR A 18 8.49 -2.03 -12.95
CA TYR A 18 8.88 -1.03 -13.92
C TYR A 18 9.91 -0.12 -13.27
N ASP A 19 11.00 0.14 -13.97
CA ASP A 19 12.05 1.06 -13.54
C ASP A 19 11.58 2.53 -13.57
N SER A 20 12.49 3.46 -13.25
CA SER A 20 12.19 4.90 -13.25
C SER A 20 11.89 5.49 -14.62
N LEU A 21 12.27 4.80 -15.71
CA LEU A 21 11.97 5.17 -17.09
C LEU A 21 10.68 4.49 -17.59
N GLY A 22 10.07 3.65 -16.76
CA GLY A 22 8.85 2.92 -17.10
C GLY A 22 9.08 1.64 -17.89
N GLN A 23 10.32 1.17 -18.01
CA GLN A 23 10.62 -0.09 -18.69
C GLN A 23 10.32 -1.27 -17.77
N GLU A 24 9.65 -2.30 -18.30
CA GLU A 24 9.41 -3.53 -17.55
C GLU A 24 10.73 -4.26 -17.29
N VAL A 25 10.99 -4.63 -16.05
CA VAL A 25 12.21 -5.33 -15.61
C VAL A 25 11.85 -6.57 -14.80
N ASP A 26 12.83 -7.44 -14.56
CA ASP A 26 12.66 -8.60 -13.68
C ASP A 26 12.83 -8.26 -12.19
N SER A 27 12.55 -9.24 -11.34
CA SER A 27 12.69 -9.11 -9.89
C SER A 27 14.13 -8.96 -9.41
N ALA A 28 15.12 -9.45 -10.15
CA ALA A 28 16.53 -9.33 -9.78
C ALA A 28 17.00 -7.88 -9.91
N VAL A 29 16.63 -7.21 -11.01
CA VAL A 29 16.86 -5.77 -11.17
C VAL A 29 16.11 -4.99 -10.09
N ALA A 30 14.83 -5.30 -9.87
CA ALA A 30 14.04 -4.62 -8.85
C ALA A 30 14.59 -4.78 -7.42
N GLY A 31 15.19 -5.93 -7.12
CA GLY A 31 15.84 -6.21 -5.83
C GLY A 31 16.96 -5.23 -5.48
N THR A 32 17.57 -4.59 -6.47
CA THR A 32 18.67 -3.62 -6.29
C THR A 32 18.20 -2.19 -5.97
N TRP A 33 16.92 -1.90 -6.09
CA TRP A 33 16.41 -0.53 -5.96
C TRP A 33 16.58 0.01 -4.53
N ALA A 34 17.04 1.25 -4.38
CA ALA A 34 17.05 1.90 -3.06
C ALA A 34 15.62 2.21 -2.58
N THR A 35 14.77 2.70 -3.49
CA THR A 35 13.41 3.13 -3.21
C THR A 35 12.42 2.41 -4.11
N VAL A 36 11.29 1.98 -3.55
CA VAL A 36 10.24 1.27 -4.30
C VAL A 36 8.92 2.03 -4.19
N LEU A 37 8.37 2.44 -5.32
CA LEU A 37 6.99 2.90 -5.41
C LEU A 37 6.09 1.71 -5.75
N TYR A 38 5.32 1.25 -4.77
CA TYR A 38 4.35 0.17 -4.94
C TYR A 38 2.94 0.73 -5.14
N LYS A 39 2.32 0.36 -6.27
CA LYS A 39 0.98 0.79 -6.64
C LYS A 39 0.05 -0.45 -6.72
N PRO A 40 -0.54 -0.89 -5.60
CA PRO A 40 -1.29 -2.17 -5.52
C PRO A 40 -2.50 -2.24 -6.44
N HIS A 41 -3.11 -1.11 -6.74
CA HIS A 41 -4.31 -0.99 -7.57
C HIS A 41 -4.01 -0.73 -9.05
N GLY A 42 -2.74 -0.84 -9.43
CA GLY A 42 -2.26 -0.42 -10.75
C GLY A 42 -2.03 1.10 -10.83
N SER A 43 -1.76 1.60 -12.04
CA SER A 43 -1.55 3.01 -12.33
C SER A 43 -1.52 3.29 -13.84
N VAL A 44 -1.90 4.53 -14.19
CA VAL A 44 -1.87 5.06 -15.55
C VAL A 44 -0.50 4.87 -16.23
N GLN A 45 0.58 5.15 -15.49
CA GLN A 45 1.94 5.03 -16.01
C GLN A 45 2.76 3.99 -15.24
N PRO A 46 3.58 3.18 -15.94
CA PRO A 46 3.87 3.27 -17.39
C PRO A 46 2.91 2.47 -18.30
N ALA A 47 2.25 1.44 -17.79
CA ALA A 47 1.60 0.43 -18.63
C ALA A 47 0.06 0.46 -18.61
N ASN A 48 -0.55 1.46 -17.97
CA ASN A 48 -2.01 1.58 -17.89
C ASN A 48 -2.70 0.31 -17.31
N ASN A 49 -2.06 -0.33 -16.33
CA ASN A 49 -2.63 -1.47 -15.61
C ASN A 49 -3.51 -0.97 -14.47
N PHE A 50 -4.67 -1.57 -14.27
CA PHE A 50 -5.60 -1.16 -13.22
C PHE A 50 -6.38 -2.34 -12.64
N LEU A 51 -6.75 -2.21 -11.37
CA LEU A 51 -7.84 -2.97 -10.76
C LEU A 51 -9.04 -2.01 -10.69
N ILE A 52 -10.10 -2.27 -11.46
CA ILE A 52 -11.24 -1.34 -11.58
C ILE A 52 -12.55 -2.03 -11.22
N SER A 53 -12.75 -3.25 -11.70
CA SER A 53 -14.01 -3.96 -11.50
C SER A 53 -14.08 -4.62 -10.13
N ASP A 54 -15.31 -4.86 -9.65
CA ASP A 54 -15.54 -5.66 -8.44
C ASP A 54 -14.87 -7.03 -8.54
N ALA A 55 -14.85 -7.64 -9.74
CA ALA A 55 -14.19 -8.91 -9.97
C ALA A 55 -12.67 -8.84 -9.73
N ASP A 56 -12.01 -7.78 -10.20
CA ASP A 56 -10.56 -7.56 -9.94
C ASP A 56 -10.28 -7.51 -8.44
N TYR A 57 -11.12 -6.78 -7.70
CA TYR A 57 -10.95 -6.59 -6.28
C TYR A 57 -11.34 -7.82 -5.45
N VAL A 58 -12.37 -8.56 -5.83
CA VAL A 58 -12.77 -9.81 -5.16
C VAL A 58 -11.61 -10.82 -5.20
N GLU A 59 -10.99 -10.97 -6.37
CA GLU A 59 -9.86 -11.88 -6.53
C GLU A 59 -8.65 -11.43 -5.69
N ALA A 60 -8.26 -10.15 -5.82
CA ALA A 60 -7.15 -9.59 -5.06
C ALA A 60 -7.38 -9.67 -3.54
N LEU A 61 -8.57 -9.33 -3.06
CA LEU A 61 -8.90 -9.32 -1.63
C LEU A 61 -9.03 -10.72 -1.03
N THR A 62 -9.41 -11.73 -1.82
CA THR A 62 -9.42 -13.12 -1.35
C THR A 62 -8.00 -13.62 -1.08
N GLU A 63 -7.06 -13.24 -1.94
CA GLU A 63 -5.67 -13.72 -1.91
C GLU A 63 -4.76 -12.85 -1.03
N ILE A 64 -5.14 -11.61 -0.76
CA ILE A 64 -4.33 -10.69 0.06
C ILE A 64 -4.20 -11.14 1.51
N ASP A 65 -5.12 -11.96 2.02
CA ASP A 65 -5.06 -12.46 3.39
C ASP A 65 -3.90 -13.43 3.64
N ILE A 66 -3.51 -14.20 2.60
CA ILE A 66 -2.28 -15.00 2.58
C ILE A 66 -1.09 -14.26 1.94
N GLN A 67 -1.29 -12.98 1.59
CA GLN A 67 -0.29 -12.04 1.09
C GLN A 67 0.28 -12.33 -0.31
N THR A 68 -0.35 -13.19 -1.11
CA THR A 68 0.11 -13.51 -2.47
C THR A 68 0.21 -12.29 -3.39
N PRO A 69 -0.76 -11.34 -3.39
CA PRO A 69 -0.70 -10.15 -4.22
C PRO A 69 0.33 -9.11 -3.77
N ILE A 70 0.88 -9.22 -2.56
CA ILE A 70 1.92 -8.30 -2.07
C ILE A 70 3.27 -8.79 -2.58
N PRO A 71 4.07 -7.95 -3.26
CA PRO A 71 5.37 -8.37 -3.78
C PRO A 71 6.37 -8.70 -2.67
N ASP A 72 7.24 -9.68 -2.92
CA ASP A 72 8.19 -10.16 -1.89
C ASP A 72 9.19 -9.07 -1.46
N ILE A 73 9.68 -8.25 -2.40
CA ILE A 73 10.49 -7.06 -2.09
C ILE A 73 9.79 -6.10 -1.12
N ILE A 74 8.46 -6.02 -1.13
CA ILE A 74 7.69 -5.20 -0.19
C ILE A 74 7.59 -5.89 1.17
N LYS A 75 7.36 -7.21 1.18
CA LYS A 75 7.31 -8.02 2.42
C LYS A 75 8.65 -8.00 3.16
N GLU A 76 9.76 -8.09 2.43
CA GLU A 76 11.11 -8.02 2.97
C GLU A 76 11.36 -6.62 3.56
N ARG A 77 11.13 -5.57 2.77
CA ARG A 77 11.39 -4.18 3.19
C ARG A 77 10.60 -3.74 4.39
N ARG A 78 9.34 -4.14 4.50
CA ARG A 78 8.51 -3.71 5.63
C ARG A 78 8.92 -4.33 6.96
N THR A 79 9.70 -5.41 6.95
CA THR A 79 10.00 -6.17 8.16
C THR A 79 10.75 -5.29 9.15
N GLY A 80 10.18 -5.11 10.34
CA GLY A 80 10.74 -4.24 11.38
C GLY A 80 10.75 -2.74 11.06
N GLN A 81 10.10 -2.29 9.98
CA GLN A 81 10.01 -0.87 9.62
C GLN A 81 8.74 -0.21 10.16
N THR A 82 8.82 1.08 10.48
CA THR A 82 7.65 1.89 10.85
C THR A 82 6.91 2.38 9.60
N PHE A 83 5.58 2.43 9.68
CA PHE A 83 4.73 3.00 8.63
C PHE A 83 4.20 4.37 9.04
N LEU A 84 4.08 5.25 8.04
CA LEU A 84 3.34 6.49 8.10
C LEU A 84 2.22 6.44 7.06
N PHE A 85 0.97 6.51 7.50
CA PHE A 85 -0.19 6.63 6.63
C PHE A 85 -0.55 8.08 6.42
N ILE A 86 -0.74 8.47 5.15
CA ILE A 86 -1.01 9.84 4.74
C ILE A 86 -2.26 9.83 3.87
N GLY A 87 -3.25 10.67 4.20
CA GLY A 87 -4.51 10.75 3.45
C GLY A 87 -5.40 9.52 3.58
N CYS A 88 -5.12 8.61 4.51
CA CYS A 88 -5.92 7.41 4.75
C CYS A 88 -6.89 7.66 5.90
N ARG A 89 -8.20 7.62 5.62
CA ARG A 89 -9.24 7.64 6.67
C ARG A 89 -9.58 6.26 7.23
N PHE A 90 -9.29 5.19 6.49
CA PHE A 90 -9.68 3.81 6.83
C PHE A 90 -11.20 3.66 6.99
N ASN A 91 -11.95 4.32 6.10
CA ASN A 91 -13.41 4.39 6.13
C ASN A 91 -14.09 3.35 5.21
N ASP A 92 -13.31 2.61 4.43
CA ASP A 92 -13.80 1.53 3.58
C ASP A 92 -13.00 0.24 3.79
N GLN A 93 -13.61 -0.88 3.41
CA GLN A 93 -13.05 -2.21 3.62
C GLN A 93 -11.80 -2.46 2.78
N LEU A 94 -11.70 -1.89 1.57
CA LEU A 94 -10.55 -2.07 0.69
C LEU A 94 -9.31 -1.49 1.35
N LEU A 95 -9.35 -0.21 1.74
CA LEU A 95 -8.24 0.46 2.43
C LEU A 95 -7.89 -0.24 3.73
N CYS A 96 -8.89 -0.65 4.52
CA CYS A 96 -8.66 -1.37 5.77
C CYS A 96 -7.94 -2.71 5.53
N SER A 97 -8.36 -3.49 4.53
CA SER A 97 -7.74 -4.77 4.19
C SER A 97 -6.29 -4.58 3.73
N TYR A 98 -6.03 -3.65 2.82
CA TYR A 98 -4.66 -3.37 2.37
C TYR A 98 -3.77 -2.87 3.51
N ALA A 99 -4.27 -1.95 4.34
CA ALA A 99 -3.53 -1.43 5.49
C ALA A 99 -3.17 -2.55 6.48
N ARG A 100 -4.10 -3.44 6.83
CA ARG A 100 -3.83 -4.61 7.69
C ARG A 100 -2.73 -5.48 7.13
N GLN A 101 -2.79 -5.79 5.82
CA GLN A 101 -1.85 -6.74 5.23
C GLN A 101 -0.48 -6.10 4.96
N ILE A 102 -0.42 -4.81 4.64
CA ILE A 102 0.85 -4.13 4.37
C ILE A 102 1.69 -3.92 5.63
N ILE A 103 1.06 -3.76 6.81
CA ILE A 103 1.77 -3.58 8.09
C ILE A 103 2.08 -4.89 8.81
N LYS A 104 1.64 -6.05 8.29
CA LYS A 104 1.97 -7.33 8.93
C LYS A 104 3.49 -7.54 8.97
N ARG A 105 4.00 -7.87 10.15
CA ARG A 105 5.45 -8.05 10.43
C ARG A 105 6.27 -6.77 10.31
N SER A 106 5.63 -5.59 10.26
CA SER A 106 6.30 -4.30 10.42
C SER A 106 6.69 -4.05 11.88
N ALA A 107 7.32 -2.92 12.15
CA ALA A 107 7.49 -2.44 13.52
C ALA A 107 6.12 -2.24 14.20
N ASP A 108 6.12 -2.30 15.53
CA ASP A 108 4.92 -2.07 16.32
C ASP A 108 4.46 -0.61 16.24
N THR A 109 5.42 0.32 16.22
CA THR A 109 5.18 1.75 16.10
C THR A 109 4.83 2.14 14.66
N ARG A 110 3.63 2.69 14.49
CA ARG A 110 3.06 3.12 13.20
C ARG A 110 2.22 4.38 13.41
N TYR A 111 2.16 5.23 12.40
CA TYR A 111 1.53 6.56 12.49
C TYR A 111 0.51 6.78 11.37
N ALA A 112 -0.47 7.63 11.63
CA ALA A 112 -1.40 8.11 10.61
C ALA A 112 -1.62 9.62 10.75
N ILE A 113 -1.46 10.40 9.68
CA ILE A 113 -1.79 11.83 9.68
C ILE A 113 -3.30 11.95 9.53
N VAL A 114 -3.97 12.23 10.65
CA VAL A 114 -5.42 12.35 10.74
C VAL A 114 -5.79 13.08 12.02
N ASP A 115 -6.87 13.84 11.97
CA ASP A 115 -7.48 14.44 13.15
C ASP A 115 -8.38 13.41 13.85
N PRO A 116 -8.05 12.95 15.08
CA PRO A 116 -8.86 11.98 15.82
C PRO A 116 -10.29 12.45 16.09
N ASP A 117 -10.50 13.75 16.26
CA ASP A 117 -11.82 14.31 16.59
C ASP A 117 -12.77 14.28 15.39
N ALA A 118 -12.21 14.20 14.18
CA ALA A 118 -12.95 14.03 12.94
C ALA A 118 -13.28 12.56 12.61
N LEU A 119 -12.79 11.60 13.40
CA LEU A 119 -13.00 10.18 13.17
C LEU A 119 -14.31 9.67 13.79
N SER A 120 -14.98 8.79 13.06
CA SER A 120 -16.02 7.94 13.60
C SER A 120 -15.47 6.93 14.62
N ARG A 121 -16.37 6.36 15.42
CA ARG A 121 -16.03 5.29 16.38
C ARG A 121 -15.35 4.09 15.72
N ASN A 122 -15.74 3.75 14.49
CA ASN A 122 -15.19 2.59 13.78
C ASN A 122 -13.77 2.87 13.25
N GLU A 123 -13.54 4.06 12.71
CA GLU A 123 -12.20 4.47 12.23
C GLU A 123 -11.22 4.57 13.41
N LEU A 124 -11.63 5.17 14.53
CA LEU A 124 -10.82 5.22 15.75
C LEU A 124 -10.49 3.81 16.27
N ARG A 125 -11.49 2.92 16.28
CA ARG A 125 -11.29 1.52 16.67
C ARG A 125 -10.30 0.82 15.75
N PHE A 126 -10.36 1.07 14.44
CA PHE A 126 -9.39 0.52 13.50
C PHE A 126 -7.96 1.00 13.82
N LEU A 127 -7.76 2.29 14.10
CA LEU A 127 -6.43 2.79 14.49
C LEU A 127 -5.90 2.07 15.73
N LEU A 128 -6.73 1.93 16.76
CA LEU A 128 -6.36 1.23 18.00
C LEU A 128 -6.03 -0.24 17.75
N GLU A 129 -6.86 -0.96 17.01
CA GLU A 129 -6.65 -2.39 16.68
C GLU A 129 -5.37 -2.61 15.86
N GLN A 130 -4.98 -1.64 15.02
CA GLN A 130 -3.78 -1.73 14.19
C GLN A 130 -2.54 -1.10 14.81
N GLY A 131 -2.64 -0.54 16.03
CA GLY A 131 -1.52 0.14 16.69
C GLY A 131 -1.06 1.41 15.98
N LEU A 132 -1.99 2.12 15.34
CA LEU A 132 -1.72 3.37 14.62
C LEU A 132 -1.88 4.56 15.57
N THR A 133 -0.79 5.30 15.81
CA THR A 133 -0.83 6.57 16.54
C THR A 133 -1.26 7.70 15.59
N PRO A 134 -2.39 8.39 15.85
CA PRO A 134 -2.79 9.51 15.02
C PRO A 134 -1.88 10.72 15.29
N LEU A 135 -1.52 11.42 14.22
CA LEU A 135 -0.80 12.68 14.24
C LEU A 135 -1.78 13.77 13.78
N ALA A 136 -2.29 14.54 14.73
CA ALA A 136 -3.20 15.66 14.50
C ALA A 136 -2.43 16.89 13.96
N ILE A 137 -1.82 16.74 12.79
CA ILE A 137 -1.10 17.78 12.07
C ILE A 137 -1.78 17.98 10.70
N GLY A 138 -1.86 19.23 10.26
CA GLY A 138 -2.36 19.53 8.92
C GLY A 138 -1.47 18.89 7.85
N LEU A 139 -2.07 18.31 6.81
CA LEU A 139 -1.34 17.62 5.75
C LEU A 139 -0.27 18.50 5.09
N SER A 140 -0.55 19.79 4.87
CA SER A 140 0.42 20.74 4.33
C SER A 140 1.68 20.83 5.19
N CYS A 141 1.49 21.02 6.50
CA CYS A 141 2.60 21.11 7.46
C CYS A 141 3.38 19.80 7.54
N ALA A 142 2.71 18.66 7.52
CA ALA A 142 3.39 17.37 7.51
C ALA A 142 4.22 17.14 6.24
N VAL A 143 3.71 17.54 5.07
CA VAL A 143 4.45 17.46 3.80
C VAL A 143 5.70 18.34 3.86
N GLU A 144 5.60 19.57 4.36
CA GLU A 144 6.74 20.47 4.54
C GLU A 144 7.85 19.85 5.41
N ILE A 145 7.49 19.20 6.52
CA ILE A 145 8.45 18.50 7.39
C ILE A 145 9.15 17.35 6.65
N LEU A 146 8.39 16.57 5.86
CA LEU A 146 8.90 15.37 5.18
C LEU A 146 9.85 15.67 4.02
N ILE A 147 9.71 16.83 3.36
CA ILE A 147 10.55 17.21 2.21
C ILE A 147 11.82 17.99 2.60
N THR A 148 11.91 18.44 3.85
CA THR A 148 13.01 19.30 4.33
C THR A 148 14.22 18.49 4.85
N HIS A 149 14.09 17.17 4.95
CA HIS A 149 15.13 16.23 5.38
C HIS A 149 15.35 15.13 4.34
#